data_AF-A0A9P6XUP2-F1
#
_entry.id   AF-A0A9P6XUP2-F1
#
_cell.length_a   1.000
_cell.length_b   1.000
_cell.length_c   1.000
_cell.angle_alpha   90.00
_cell.angle_beta   90.00
_cell.angle_gamma   90.00
#
_symmetry.space_group_name_H-M   'P 1'
#
loop_
_entity.id
_entity.type
_entity.pdbx_description
1 polymer ?
#
loop_
_entity_poly.entity_id
_entity_poly.type
_entity_poly.pdbx_seq_one_letter_code
_entity_poly.pdbx_strand_id
1 'polypeptide(L)'
;MLRKYVNGALHRWDDFINAALWACRIRVHTTTGLSPFYLTYGREPRLPGDVLQPYIDKTTFADPRTVADITSRELAALGQARASAEFKMKAMAEKDKTKWDLHVKQLNIEVGDKVHISL
;
A
#
# COMPACT_ATOMS: atom_id res chain seq x y z
N MET A 1 -5.29 13.27 -5.05
CA MET A 1 -3.89 13.63 -4.72
C MET A 1 -3.23 14.37 -5.87
N LEU A 2 -3.03 13.73 -7.04
CA LEU A 2 -2.29 14.30 -8.17
C LEU A 2 -2.82 15.68 -8.64
N ARG A 3 -4.14 15.84 -8.78
CA ARG A 3 -4.77 17.12 -9.17
C ARG A 3 -4.38 18.31 -8.29
N LYS A 4 -4.06 18.08 -7.01
CA LYS A 4 -3.60 19.15 -6.10
C LYS A 4 -2.13 19.55 -6.35
N TYR A 5 -1.28 18.59 -6.72
CA TYR A 5 0.15 18.84 -6.98
C TYR A 5 0.37 19.59 -8.29
N VAL A 6 -0.52 19.40 -9.26
CA VAL A 6 -0.37 19.96 -10.60
C VAL A 6 -0.79 21.44 -10.68
N ASN A 7 -1.38 22.00 -9.60
CA ASN A 7 -1.73 23.42 -9.44
C ASN A 7 -2.30 24.12 -10.70
N GLY A 8 -3.26 23.47 -11.36
CA GLY A 8 -3.90 23.99 -12.58
C GLY A 8 -3.21 23.65 -13.90
N ALA A 9 -1.93 23.25 -13.90
CA ALA A 9 -1.17 22.86 -15.09
C ALA A 9 -1.36 21.37 -15.47
N LEU A 10 -2.61 20.92 -15.63
CA LEU A 10 -2.98 19.50 -15.82
C LEU A 10 -2.18 18.75 -16.89
N HIS A 11 -1.64 19.46 -17.88
CA HIS A 11 -0.79 18.90 -18.93
C HIS A 11 0.57 18.38 -18.45
N ARG A 12 1.05 18.80 -17.27
CA ARG A 12 2.34 18.38 -16.67
C ARG A 12 2.18 17.31 -15.59
N TRP A 13 1.09 16.55 -15.63
CA TRP A 13 0.79 15.55 -14.60
C TRP A 13 1.87 14.46 -14.52
N ASP A 14 2.54 14.20 -15.62
CA ASP A 14 3.65 13.25 -15.80
C ASP A 14 4.86 13.60 -14.94
N ASP A 15 5.22 14.88 -14.84
CA ASP A 15 6.31 15.37 -13.98
C ASP A 15 6.10 14.99 -12.50
N PHE A 16 4.85 14.86 -12.06
CA PHE A 16 4.50 14.62 -10.65
C PHE A 16 4.14 13.17 -10.33
N ILE A 17 4.13 12.27 -11.31
CA ILE A 17 3.76 10.85 -11.09
C ILE A 17 4.65 10.21 -10.03
N ASN A 18 5.97 10.39 -10.16
CA ASN A 18 6.94 9.76 -9.25
C ASN A 18 6.74 10.22 -7.80
N ALA A 19 6.53 11.53 -7.60
CA ALA A 19 6.27 12.09 -6.28
C ALA A 19 4.93 11.60 -5.71
N ALA A 20 3.88 11.54 -6.54
CA ALA A 20 2.57 11.05 -6.12
C ALA A 20 2.61 9.56 -5.76
N LEU A 21 3.29 8.75 -6.56
CA LEU A 21 3.49 7.32 -6.30
C LEU A 21 4.27 7.10 -5.00
N TRP A 22 5.34 7.86 -4.79
CA TRP A 22 6.10 7.83 -3.55
C TRP A 22 5.22 8.16 -2.35
N ALA A 23 4.47 9.27 -2.40
CA ALA A 23 3.55 9.67 -1.34
C ALA A 23 2.47 8.62 -1.05
N CYS A 24 1.98 7.90 -2.07
CA CYS A 24 1.05 6.78 -1.89
C CYS A 24 1.71 5.58 -1.20
N ARG A 25 2.98 5.26 -1.52
CA ARG A 25 3.70 4.12 -0.97
C ARG A 25 4.08 4.29 0.50
N ILE A 26 4.47 5.50 0.90
CA ILE A 26 4.93 5.77 2.27
C ILE A 26 3.78 6.06 3.25
N ARG A 27 2.60 6.43 2.74
CA ARG A 27 1.44 6.75 3.57
C ARG A 27 0.89 5.49 4.21
N VAL A 28 0.66 5.56 5.52
CA VAL A 28 -0.05 4.51 6.25
C VAL A 28 -1.48 4.37 5.72
N HIS A 29 -1.83 3.16 5.29
CA HIS A 29 -3.16 2.88 4.80
C HIS A 29 -4.13 2.69 5.99
N THR A 30 -5.31 3.32 5.92
CA THR A 30 -6.26 3.38 7.04
C THR A 30 -6.77 2.00 7.48
N THR A 31 -6.98 1.08 6.53
CA THR A 31 -7.47 -0.27 6.83
C THR A 31 -6.41 -1.16 7.47
N THR A 32 -5.17 -1.11 6.99
CA THR A 32 -4.11 -2.03 7.44
C THR A 32 -3.34 -1.48 8.64
N GLY A 33 -3.27 -0.15 8.75
CA GLY A 33 -2.44 0.54 9.73
C GLY A 33 -0.95 0.55 9.38
N LEU A 34 -0.58 0.10 8.17
CA LEU A 34 0.80 0.00 7.71
C LEU A 34 0.98 0.69 6.36
N SER A 35 2.21 1.13 6.05
CA SER A 35 2.56 1.69 4.75
C SER A 35 2.73 0.56 3.72
N PRO A 36 2.28 0.74 2.46
CA PRO A 36 2.60 -0.21 1.38
C PRO A 36 4.10 -0.44 1.21
N PHE A 37 4.93 0.58 1.46
CA PHE A 37 6.38 0.47 1.43
C PHE A 37 6.90 -0.55 2.45
N TYR A 38 6.46 -0.45 3.72
CA TYR A 38 6.83 -1.40 4.77
C TYR A 38 6.36 -2.82 4.43
N LEU A 39 5.12 -2.98 3.97
CA LEU A 39 4.61 -4.30 3.58
C LEU A 39 5.38 -4.92 2.40
N THR A 40 5.96 -4.11 1.52
CA THR A 40 6.74 -4.58 0.37
C THR A 40 8.17 -4.95 0.77
N TYR A 41 8.86 -4.05 1.48
CA TYR A 41 10.31 -4.14 1.71
C TYR A 41 10.70 -4.58 3.13
N GLY A 42 9.75 -4.65 4.07
CA GLY A 42 10.03 -4.96 5.47
C GLY A 42 10.73 -3.84 6.24
N ARG A 43 10.84 -2.65 5.65
CA ARG A 43 11.55 -1.51 6.23
C ARG A 43 10.74 -0.25 6.07
N GLU A 44 10.87 0.65 7.03
CA GLU A 44 10.24 1.96 6.95
C GLU A 44 10.96 2.84 5.90
N PRO A 45 10.20 3.63 5.12
CA PRO A 45 10.78 4.54 4.16
C PRO A 45 11.57 5.63 4.88
N ARG A 46 12.72 6.01 4.34
CA ARG A 46 13.52 7.14 4.85
C ARG A 46 13.05 8.43 4.21
N LEU A 47 12.58 9.37 5.02
CA LEU A 47 12.11 10.67 4.56
C LEU A 47 13.11 11.78 4.91
N PRO A 48 13.21 12.82 4.07
CA PRO A 48 13.95 14.02 4.44
C PRO A 48 13.36 14.62 5.73
N GLY A 49 14.17 14.65 6.79
CA GLY A 49 13.76 15.14 8.12
C GLY A 49 13.47 14.04 9.15
N ASP A 50 13.49 12.76 8.77
CA ASP A 50 13.45 11.68 9.76
C ASP A 50 14.69 11.73 10.65
N VAL A 51 14.49 11.49 11.95
CA VAL A 51 15.59 11.29 12.88
C VAL A 51 16.39 10.08 12.40
N LEU A 52 17.68 10.27 12.15
CA LEU A 52 18.56 9.19 11.70
C LEU A 52 18.39 7.98 12.63
N GLN A 53 18.06 6.82 12.05
CA GLN A 53 18.04 5.57 12.79
C GLN A 53 19.38 5.40 13.52
N PRO A 54 19.40 4.84 14.75
CA PRO A 54 20.63 4.60 15.49
C PRO A 54 21.65 3.95 14.56
N TYR A 55 22.83 4.55 14.47
CA TYR A 55 23.92 4.01 13.69
C TYR A 55 24.37 2.70 14.36
N ILE A 56 24.02 1.58 13.74
CA ILE A 56 24.57 0.28 14.15
C ILE A 56 25.98 0.20 13.58
N ASP A 57 26.97 0.02 14.46
CA ASP A 57 28.37 -0.01 14.09
C ASP A 57 28.66 -1.10 13.04
N LYS A 58 29.47 -0.77 12.04
CA LYS A 58 29.83 -1.67 10.92
C LYS A 58 30.47 -2.97 11.42
N THR A 59 31.11 -2.92 12.59
CA THR A 59 31.71 -4.08 13.28
C THR A 59 30.67 -5.14 13.67
N THR A 60 29.44 -4.75 13.98
CA THR A 60 28.35 -5.66 14.37
C THR A 60 27.78 -6.42 13.18
N PHE A 61 27.85 -5.84 11.97
CA PHE A 61 27.47 -6.49 10.72
C PHE A 61 28.60 -7.30 10.07
N ALA A 62 29.79 -7.34 10.68
CA ALA A 62 30.91 -8.10 10.14
C ALA A 62 30.74 -9.63 10.33
N ASP A 63 29.94 -10.05 11.33
CA ASP A 63 29.62 -11.45 11.55
C ASP A 63 28.38 -11.89 10.74
N PRO A 64 28.53 -12.83 9.80
CA PRO A 64 27.42 -13.32 8.98
C PRO A 64 26.28 -13.96 9.80
N ARG A 65 26.57 -14.53 10.97
CA ARG A 65 25.54 -15.15 11.82
C ARG A 65 24.63 -14.10 12.44
N THR A 66 25.22 -13.04 12.99
CA THR A 66 24.48 -11.90 13.54
C THR A 66 23.56 -11.25 12.48
N VAL A 67 24.02 -11.10 11.24
CA VAL A 67 23.20 -10.58 10.13
C VAL A 67 22.03 -11.52 9.80
N ALA A 68 22.28 -12.83 9.75
CA ALA A 68 21.24 -13.83 9.46
C ALA A 68 20.16 -13.87 10.56
N ASP A 69 20.56 -13.75 11.82
CA ASP A 69 19.63 -13.70 12.95
C ASP A 69 18.76 -12.43 12.94
N ILE A 70 19.34 -11.27 12.61
CA ILE A 70 18.57 -10.02 12.49
C ILE A 70 17.58 -10.11 11.33
N THR A 71 18.05 -10.52 10.15
CA THR A 71 17.21 -10.60 8.94
C THR A 71 16.09 -11.63 9.07
N SER A 72 16.34 -12.78 9.71
CA SER A 72 15.30 -13.77 9.97
C SER A 72 14.20 -13.24 10.89
N ARG A 73 14.55 -12.48 11.94
CA ARG A 73 13.58 -11.81 12.83
C ARG A 73 12.77 -10.74 12.09
N GLU A 74 13.43 -9.90 11.29
CA GLU A 74 12.75 -8.89 10.46
C GLU A 74 11.76 -9.54 9.48
N LEU A 75 12.15 -10.63 8.82
CA LEU A 75 11.30 -11.36 7.88
C LEU A 75 10.11 -12.03 8.57
N ALA A 76 10.30 -12.62 9.75
CA ALA A 76 9.21 -13.21 10.52
C ALA A 76 8.17 -12.14 10.94
N ALA A 77 8.65 -11.00 11.44
CA ALA A 77 7.79 -9.87 11.79
C ALA A 77 7.04 -9.31 10.57
N LEU A 78 7.70 -9.20 9.41
CA LEU A 78 7.07 -8.80 8.15
C LEU A 78 5.98 -9.79 7.71
N GLY A 79 6.23 -11.09 7.86
CA GLY A 79 5.24 -12.13 7.57
C GLY A 79 3.97 -11.96 8.40
N GLN A 80 4.12 -11.73 9.71
CA GLN A 80 2.99 -11.45 10.60
C GLN A 80 2.25 -10.16 10.21
N ALA A 81 2.99 -9.10 9.88
CA ALA A 81 2.42 -7.84 9.44
C ALA A 81 1.58 -8.01 8.16
N ARG A 82 2.09 -8.75 7.17
CA ARG A 82 1.37 -9.08 5.92
C ARG A 82 0.10 -9.87 6.19
N ALA A 83 0.18 -10.94 6.97
CA ALA A 83 -0.99 -11.74 7.34
C ALA A 83 -2.07 -10.89 8.03
N SER A 84 -1.68 -10.00 8.94
CA SER A 84 -2.60 -9.09 9.62
C SER A 84 -3.23 -8.08 8.65
N ALA A 85 -2.46 -7.56 7.69
CA ALA A 85 -2.92 -6.61 6.69
C ALA A 85 -3.91 -7.26 5.73
N GLU A 86 -3.61 -8.46 5.24
CA GLU A 86 -4.50 -9.26 4.40
C GLU A 86 -5.83 -9.55 5.10
N PHE A 87 -5.78 -9.98 6.37
CA PHE A 87 -6.99 -10.23 7.15
C PHE A 87 -7.86 -8.98 7.26
N LYS A 88 -7.27 -7.83 7.60
CA LYS A 88 -7.99 -6.55 7.69
C LYS A 88 -8.57 -6.10 6.35
N MET A 89 -7.80 -6.23 5.26
CA MET A 89 -8.26 -5.87 3.91
C MET A 89 -9.43 -6.75 3.48
N LYS A 90 -9.36 -8.06 3.72
CA LYS A 90 -10.46 -8.98 3.41
C LYS A 90 -11.71 -8.64 4.22
N ALA A 91 -11.57 -8.40 5.52
CA ALA A 91 -12.69 -8.01 6.37
C ALA A 91 -13.33 -6.69 5.93
N MET A 92 -12.54 -5.72 5.45
CA MET A 92 -13.06 -4.47 4.89
C MET A 92 -13.78 -4.70 3.56
N ALA A 93 -13.20 -5.51 2.67
CA ALA A 93 -13.79 -5.83 1.37
C ALA A 93 -15.17 -6.49 1.52
N GLU A 94 -15.34 -7.42 2.47
CA GLU A 94 -16.65 -8.04 2.74
C GLU A 94 -17.68 -7.03 3.28
N LYS A 95 -17.24 -6.09 4.14
CA LYS A 95 -18.11 -5.00 4.63
C LYS A 95 -18.54 -4.05 3.51
N ASP A 96 -17.62 -3.74 2.60
CA ASP A 96 -17.92 -2.85 1.48
C ASP A 96 -18.81 -3.55 0.46
N LYS A 97 -18.57 -4.84 0.20
CA LYS A 97 -19.45 -5.69 -0.62
C LYS A 97 -20.87 -5.70 -0.08
N THR A 98 -21.06 -6.05 1.19
CA THR A 98 -22.40 -6.08 1.80
C THR A 98 -23.12 -4.73 1.75
N LYS A 99 -22.42 -3.61 1.97
CA LYS A 99 -23.00 -2.27 1.81
C LYS A 99 -23.40 -1.96 0.37
N TRP A 100 -22.55 -2.33 -0.59
CA TRP A 100 -22.80 -2.07 -2.00
C TRP A 100 -23.92 -2.96 -2.55
N ASP A 101 -23.94 -4.24 -2.17
CA ASP A 101 -25.00 -5.19 -2.53
C ASP A 101 -26.39 -4.69 -2.08
N LEU A 102 -26.48 -3.96 -0.96
CA LEU A 102 -27.72 -3.31 -0.53
C LEU A 102 -28.16 -2.13 -1.42
N HIS A 103 -27.21 -1.40 -2.01
CA HIS A 103 -27.48 -0.24 -2.86
C HIS A 103 -27.61 -0.59 -4.35
N VAL A 104 -27.00 -1.68 -4.78
CA VAL A 104 -27.04 -2.12 -6.18
C VAL A 104 -28.40 -2.75 -6.44
N LYS A 105 -29.15 -2.13 -7.36
CA LYS A 105 -30.30 -2.80 -7.98
C LYS A 105 -29.78 -3.99 -8.78
N GLN A 106 -30.11 -5.21 -8.35
CA GLN A 106 -29.84 -6.39 -9.15
C GLN A 106 -30.61 -6.27 -10.46
N LEU A 107 -29.85 -6.07 -11.55
CA LEU A 107 -30.39 -6.12 -12.90
C LEU A 107 -30.33 -7.58 -13.34
N ASN A 108 -31.48 -8.26 -13.33
CA ASN A 108 -31.59 -9.61 -13.88
C ASN A 108 -31.58 -9.49 -15.40
N ILE A 109 -30.42 -9.74 -16.01
CA ILE A 109 -30.26 -9.76 -17.47
C ILE A 109 -30.42 -11.22 -17.91
N GLU A 110 -31.37 -11.47 -18.79
CA GLU A 110 -31.56 -12.80 -19.38
C GLU A 110 -30.87 -12.92 -20.76
N VAL A 111 -30.63 -14.16 -21.19
CA VAL A 111 -30.02 -14.44 -22.50
C VAL A 111 -30.99 -13.97 -23.59
N GLY A 112 -30.65 -12.86 -24.26
CA GLY A 112 -31.49 -12.21 -25.28
C GLY A 112 -31.71 -10.71 -25.04
N ASP A 113 -31.34 -10.20 -23.87
CA ASP A 113 -31.43 -8.76 -23.57
C ASP A 113 -30.47 -7.93 -24.43
N LYS A 114 -30.98 -6.82 -24.97
CA LYS A 114 -30.20 -5.88 -25.79
C LYS A 114 -29.51 -4.88 -24.88
N VAL A 115 -28.18 -4.97 -24.81
CA VAL A 115 -27.33 -4.00 -24.12
C VAL A 115 -26.87 -2.91 -25.09
N HIS A 116 -26.91 -1.66 -24.64
CA HIS A 116 -26.47 -0.52 -25.43
C HIS A 116 -24.94 -0.47 -25.48
N ILE A 117 -24.37 -0.50 -26.68
CA ILE A 117 -22.94 -0.29 -26.91
C ILE A 117 -22.82 1.07 -27.60
N SER A 118 -22.33 2.07 -26.87
CA SER A 118 -21.92 3.35 -27.47
C SER A 118 -20.51 3.21 -28.02
N LEU A 119 -20.36 3.34 -29.34
CA LEU A 119 -19.09 3.52 -30.04
C LEU A 119 -18.61 4.97 -29.93
#